data_AF-W5W6C8-F1
#
_entry.id   AF-W5W6C8-F1
#
_cell.length_a   1.000
_cell.length_b   1.000
_cell.length_c   1.000
_cell.angle_alpha   90.00
_cell.angle_beta   90.00
_cell.angle_gamma   90.00
#
_symmetry.space_group_name_H-M   'P 1'
#
loop_
_entity.id
_entity.type
_entity.pdbx_description
1 polymer ?
#
loop_
_entity_poly.entity_id
_entity_poly.type
_entity_poly.pdbx_seq_one_letter_code
_entity_poly.pdbx_strand_id
1 'polypeptide(L)'
;MTHGHGGYHVHIGGDVSGQVSVGDNNVQVRSSEPVTEQDLARLRTELAELRALVPAAAQKIDELDEALTGGEVDLPTVEHVQGWFRRRLPQFLGALNKVVLGPVVAKLVAAGGEQLAAEFTRRLG
;
A
#
# COMPACT_ATOMS: atom_id res chain seq x y z
N MET A 1 14.21 -41.47 24.99
CA MET A 1 14.95 -41.12 23.76
C MET A 1 14.44 -42.11 22.72
N THR A 2 13.53 -41.81 21.81
CA THR A 2 13.56 -40.82 20.70
C THR A 2 12.12 -40.48 20.24
N HIS A 3 11.94 -39.25 19.76
CA HIS A 3 10.73 -38.67 19.14
C HIS A 3 10.48 -39.23 17.72
N GLY A 4 9.25 -39.12 17.19
CA GLY A 4 9.03 -39.26 15.75
C GLY A 4 7.59 -39.24 15.24
N HIS A 5 6.96 -38.05 15.26
CA HIS A 5 5.97 -37.52 14.30
C HIS A 5 4.75 -38.38 13.86
N GLY A 6 3.57 -37.93 14.28
CA GLY A 6 2.30 -38.29 13.66
C GLY A 6 2.21 -37.77 12.21
N GLY A 7 1.96 -38.69 11.28
CA GLY A 7 1.70 -38.37 9.88
C GLY A 7 0.28 -37.84 9.71
N TYR A 8 0.15 -36.64 9.17
CA TYR A 8 -1.13 -36.10 8.71
C TYR A 8 -1.36 -36.61 7.29
N HIS A 9 -2.41 -37.41 7.11
CA HIS A 9 -2.87 -37.88 5.80
C HIS A 9 -4.00 -36.94 5.36
N VAL A 10 -3.75 -36.08 4.37
CA VAL A 10 -4.78 -35.18 3.82
C VAL A 10 -5.30 -35.78 2.52
N HIS A 11 -6.52 -36.34 2.59
CA HIS A 11 -7.33 -36.64 1.41
C HIS A 11 -8.00 -35.35 0.94
N ILE A 12 -7.70 -34.91 -0.28
CA ILE A 12 -8.47 -33.86 -0.97
C ILE A 12 -9.30 -34.57 -2.05
N GLY A 13 -10.51 -34.97 -1.67
CA GLY A 13 -11.55 -35.39 -2.60
C GLY A 13 -12.57 -34.26 -2.70
N GLY A 14 -12.65 -33.62 -3.87
CA GLY A 14 -13.63 -32.57 -4.13
C GLY A 14 -13.11 -31.57 -5.14
N ASP A 15 -13.74 -31.56 -6.30
CA ASP A 15 -13.63 -30.54 -7.34
C ASP A 15 -13.88 -29.14 -6.74
N VAL A 16 -12.81 -28.45 -6.37
CA VAL A 16 -12.82 -27.02 -6.07
C VAL A 16 -11.61 -26.43 -6.78
N SER A 17 -11.85 -25.89 -7.97
CA SER A 17 -10.97 -24.88 -8.57
C SER A 17 -11.07 -23.61 -7.72
N GLY A 18 -10.36 -23.61 -6.59
CA GLY A 18 -10.34 -22.52 -5.62
C GLY A 18 -8.95 -22.43 -5.02
N GLN A 19 -8.20 -21.43 -5.47
CA GLN A 19 -6.85 -21.11 -5.01
C GLN A 19 -6.82 -21.00 -3.47
N VAL A 20 -6.17 -21.95 -2.81
CA VAL A 20 -5.91 -21.92 -1.35
C VAL A 20 -4.65 -21.10 -1.12
N SER A 21 -4.83 -19.91 -0.56
CA SER A 21 -3.78 -19.09 0.05
C SER A 21 -3.87 -19.26 1.57
N VAL A 22 -2.87 -19.89 2.20
CA VAL A 22 -2.73 -19.91 3.66
C VAL A 22 -1.66 -18.90 4.03
N GLY A 23 -2.08 -17.78 4.63
CA GLY A 23 -1.19 -16.76 5.17
C GLY A 23 -2.01 -15.60 5.71
N ASP A 24 -1.86 -15.30 7.01
CA ASP A 24 -2.26 -14.01 7.60
C ASP A 24 -1.67 -12.89 6.72
N ASN A 25 -2.53 -12.02 6.20
CA ASN A 25 -2.24 -10.92 5.26
C ASN A 25 -2.05 -11.28 3.77
N ASN A 26 -2.84 -12.20 3.22
CA ASN A 26 -2.95 -12.32 1.76
C ASN A 26 -3.70 -11.10 1.15
N VAL A 27 -2.96 -10.05 0.80
CA VAL A 27 -3.42 -9.04 -0.18
C VAL A 27 -3.28 -9.68 -1.55
N GLN A 28 -4.32 -10.40 -1.96
CA GLN A 28 -4.41 -10.92 -3.31
C GLN A 28 -4.73 -9.75 -4.26
N VAL A 29 -3.70 -9.15 -4.86
CA VAL A 29 -3.87 -8.17 -5.93
C VAL A 29 -4.30 -8.93 -7.18
N ARG A 30 -5.58 -9.32 -7.25
CA ARG A 30 -6.20 -9.71 -8.51
C ARG A 30 -6.52 -8.43 -9.27
N SER A 31 -6.01 -8.40 -10.49
CA SER A 31 -6.24 -7.40 -11.54
C SER A 31 -5.28 -6.22 -11.52
N SER A 32 -4.34 -6.30 -12.46
CA SER A 32 -3.58 -5.22 -13.07
C SER A 32 -4.53 -4.25 -13.79
N GLU A 33 -5.49 -3.67 -13.06
CA GLU A 33 -6.29 -2.58 -13.60
C GLU A 33 -5.36 -1.36 -13.73
N PRO A 34 -5.19 -0.82 -14.94
CA PRO A 34 -4.38 0.38 -15.12
C PRO A 34 -4.96 1.50 -14.26
N VAL A 35 -4.09 2.27 -13.62
CA VAL A 35 -4.50 3.45 -12.85
C VAL A 35 -5.32 4.35 -13.79
N THR A 36 -6.59 4.57 -13.43
CA THR A 36 -7.46 5.42 -14.23
C THR A 36 -7.32 6.88 -13.80
N GLU A 37 -7.71 7.81 -14.68
CA GLU A 37 -7.80 9.24 -14.32
C GLU A 37 -8.74 9.48 -13.14
N GLN A 38 -9.76 8.62 -12.95
CA GLN A 38 -10.64 8.66 -11.78
C GLN A 38 -9.93 8.26 -10.49
N ASP A 39 -9.04 7.26 -10.53
CA ASP A 39 -8.22 6.89 -9.37
C ASP A 39 -7.32 8.06 -8.95
N LEU A 40 -6.66 8.72 -9.92
CA LEU A 40 -5.83 9.91 -9.68
C LEU A 40 -6.64 11.10 -9.14
N ALA A 41 -7.83 11.35 -9.69
CA ALA A 41 -8.72 12.41 -9.21
C ALA A 41 -9.17 12.16 -7.77
N ARG A 42 -9.42 10.90 -7.41
CA ARG A 42 -9.73 10.50 -6.04
C ARG A 42 -8.54 10.73 -5.11
N LEU A 43 -7.34 10.28 -5.48
CA LEU A 43 -6.12 10.51 -4.69
C LEU A 43 -5.89 12.00 -4.44
N ARG A 44 -6.01 12.83 -5.48
CA ARG A 44 -5.88 14.30 -5.36
C ARG A 44 -6.93 14.90 -4.43
N THR A 45 -8.15 14.37 -4.43
CA THR A 45 -9.20 14.81 -3.50
C THR A 45 -8.83 14.44 -2.06
N GLU A 46 -8.40 13.21 -1.81
CA GLU A 46 -7.99 12.75 -0.47
C GLU A 46 -6.79 13.57 0.06
N LEU A 47 -5.82 13.92 -0.81
CA LEU A 47 -4.70 14.79 -0.49
C LEU A 47 -5.13 16.23 -0.23
N ALA A 48 -6.07 16.77 -1.03
CA ALA A 48 -6.62 18.11 -0.83
C ALA A 48 -7.39 18.22 0.49
N GLU A 49 -8.16 17.19 0.85
CA GLU A 49 -8.83 17.11 2.16
C GLU A 49 -7.81 17.07 3.30
N LEU A 50 -6.75 16.26 3.18
CA LEU A 50 -5.67 16.22 4.16
C LEU A 50 -4.96 17.57 4.29
N ARG A 51 -4.77 18.29 3.18
CA ARG A 51 -4.18 19.64 3.15
C ARG A 51 -5.07 20.66 3.82
N ALA A 52 -6.38 20.57 3.64
CA ALA A 52 -7.35 21.43 4.32
C ALA A 52 -7.37 21.17 5.84
N LEU A 53 -7.23 19.90 6.24
CA LEU A 53 -7.15 19.51 7.66
C LEU A 53 -5.82 19.93 8.30
N VAL A 54 -4.73 19.94 7.53
CA VAL A 54 -3.38 20.19 8.03
C VAL A 54 -2.62 21.16 7.15
N PRO A 55 -2.94 22.47 7.19
CA PRO A 55 -2.29 23.47 6.35
C PRO A 55 -0.78 23.57 6.63
N ALA A 56 -0.33 23.25 7.85
CA ALA A 56 1.08 23.17 8.21
C ALA A 56 1.86 22.07 7.46
N ALA A 57 1.15 21.08 6.90
CA ALA A 57 1.70 19.98 6.10
C ALA A 57 1.45 20.14 4.61
N ALA A 58 0.85 21.25 4.15
CA ALA A 58 0.48 21.47 2.76
C ALA A 58 1.65 21.22 1.80
N GLN A 59 2.85 21.71 2.13
CA GLN A 59 4.05 21.49 1.32
C GLN A 59 4.46 20.01 1.25
N LYS A 60 4.34 19.28 2.37
CA LYS A 60 4.67 17.85 2.44
C LYS A 60 3.66 16.98 1.71
N ILE A 61 2.41 17.43 1.65
CA ILE A 61 1.35 16.78 0.88
C ILE A 61 1.56 17.02 -0.62
N ASP A 62 2.03 18.21 -1.01
CA ASP A 62 2.44 18.51 -2.39
C ASP A 62 3.61 17.62 -2.82
N GLU A 63 4.66 17.53 -1.99
CA GLU A 63 5.80 16.61 -2.20
C GLU A 63 5.34 15.14 -2.35
N LEU A 64 4.30 14.73 -1.61
CA LEU A 64 3.73 13.39 -1.72
C LEU A 64 2.95 13.19 -3.03
N ASP A 65 2.17 14.18 -3.46
CA ASP A 65 1.44 14.13 -4.75
C ASP A 65 2.43 13.99 -5.91
N GLU A 66 3.50 14.78 -5.92
CA GLU A 66 4.56 14.68 -6.93
C GLU A 66 5.29 13.34 -6.87
N ALA A 67 5.63 12.85 -5.67
CA ALA A 67 6.28 11.55 -5.51
C ALA A 67 5.42 10.37 -5.99
N LEU A 68 4.09 10.49 -5.95
CA LEU A 68 3.16 9.45 -6.40
C LEU A 68 2.76 9.58 -7.87
N THR A 69 2.69 10.80 -8.39
CA THR A 69 2.14 11.10 -9.73
C THR A 69 3.18 11.56 -10.76
N GLY A 70 4.43 11.79 -10.34
CA GLY A 70 5.53 12.30 -11.18
C GLY A 70 6.07 11.33 -12.24
N GLY A 71 5.48 10.15 -12.40
CA GLY A 71 5.82 9.16 -13.43
C GLY A 71 6.37 7.86 -12.86
N GLU A 72 7.32 7.94 -11.93
CA GLU A 72 7.81 6.80 -11.13
C GLU A 72 7.56 7.11 -9.66
N VAL A 73 7.06 6.12 -8.90
CA VAL A 73 6.75 6.33 -7.49
C VAL A 73 8.04 6.43 -6.67
N ASP A 74 8.31 7.60 -6.11
CA ASP A 74 9.49 7.86 -5.27
C ASP A 74 9.24 7.43 -3.82
N LEU A 75 9.47 6.14 -3.54
CA LEU A 75 9.33 5.56 -2.20
C LEU A 75 10.15 6.28 -1.10
N PRO A 76 11.40 6.72 -1.35
CA PRO A 76 12.17 7.48 -0.36
C PRO A 76 11.45 8.76 0.09
N THR A 77 10.82 9.49 -0.84
CA THR A 77 10.08 10.72 -0.54
C THR A 77 8.80 10.41 0.23
N VAL A 78 8.07 9.35 -0.13
CA VAL A 78 6.89 8.89 0.61
C VAL A 78 7.24 8.59 2.08
N GLU A 79 8.34 7.85 2.31
CA GLU A 79 8.82 7.53 3.66
C GLU A 79 9.28 8.80 4.41
N HIS A 80 9.93 9.73 3.72
CA HIS A 80 10.33 11.01 4.29
C HIS A 80 9.13 11.82 4.79
N VAL A 81 8.08 11.92 3.98
CA VAL A 81 6.83 12.61 4.34
C VAL A 81 6.17 11.92 5.52
N GLN A 82 6.07 10.58 5.50
CA GLN A 82 5.51 9.81 6.61
C GLN A 82 6.29 10.02 7.92
N GLY A 83 7.62 10.00 7.85
CA GLY A 83 8.51 10.27 8.98
C GLY A 83 8.36 11.69 9.52
N TRP A 84 8.12 12.67 8.65
CA TRP A 84 7.84 14.05 9.04
C TRP A 84 6.48 14.17 9.74
N PHE A 85 5.43 13.55 9.21
CA PHE A 85 4.11 13.51 9.85
C PHE A 85 4.19 12.83 11.22
N ARG A 86 4.97 11.74 11.36
CA ARG A 86 5.14 11.07 12.66
C ARG A 86 5.76 11.98 13.71
N ARG A 87 6.68 12.87 13.31
CA ARG A 87 7.38 13.80 14.23
C ARG A 87 6.57 15.05 14.54
N ARG A 88 5.93 15.66 13.54
CA ARG A 88 5.22 16.94 13.71
C ARG A 88 3.73 16.78 13.99
N LEU A 89 3.10 15.79 13.39
CA LEU A 89 1.64 15.67 13.29
C LEU A 89 1.18 14.20 13.46
N PRO A 90 1.56 13.52 14.57
CA PRO A 90 1.28 12.10 14.76
C PRO A 90 -0.22 11.78 14.74
N GLN A 91 -1.07 12.72 15.15
CA GLN A 91 -2.53 12.60 15.10
C GLN A 91 -3.11 12.46 13.67
N PHE A 92 -2.38 12.92 12.66
CA PHE A 92 -2.77 12.81 11.24
C PHE A 92 -2.02 11.70 10.51
N LEU A 93 -1.11 10.99 11.18
CA LEU A 93 -0.35 9.88 10.59
C LEU A 93 -1.27 8.73 10.13
N GLY A 94 -2.34 8.46 10.87
CA GLY A 94 -3.33 7.47 10.48
C GLY A 94 -4.11 7.86 9.22
N ALA A 95 -4.39 9.15 9.03
CA ALA A 95 -5.03 9.65 7.82
C ALA A 95 -4.07 9.56 6.63
N LEU A 96 -2.81 9.97 6.82
CA LEU A 96 -1.76 9.81 5.82
C LEU A 96 -1.58 8.35 5.40
N ASN A 97 -1.47 7.43 6.36
CA ASN A 97 -1.31 6.01 6.08
C ASN A 97 -2.51 5.42 5.33
N LYS A 98 -3.74 5.90 5.57
CA LYS A 98 -4.90 5.48 4.78
C LYS A 98 -4.79 5.88 3.31
N VAL A 99 -4.25 7.06 3.03
CA VAL A 99 -4.02 7.53 1.65
C VAL A 99 -2.87 6.75 1.01
N VAL A 100 -1.73 6.65 1.71
CA VAL A 100 -0.52 5.97 1.22
C VAL A 100 -0.76 4.47 1.03
N LEU A 101 -1.38 3.78 1.99
CA LEU A 101 -1.73 2.36 1.89
C LEU A 101 -3.07 2.14 1.16
N GLY A 102 -3.59 3.18 0.52
CA GLY A 102 -4.84 3.14 -0.22
C GLY A 102 -4.71 2.32 -1.51
N PRO A 103 -5.84 1.84 -2.07
CA PRO A 103 -5.86 1.05 -3.29
C PRO A 103 -5.30 1.79 -4.50
N VAL A 104 -5.44 3.12 -4.55
CA VAL A 104 -4.90 3.93 -5.67
C VAL A 104 -3.38 3.92 -5.69
N VAL A 105 -2.73 4.12 -4.53
CA VAL A 105 -1.28 4.11 -4.42
C VAL A 105 -0.74 2.70 -4.66
N ALA A 106 -1.41 1.66 -4.14
CA ALA A 106 -1.03 0.28 -4.43
C ALA A 106 -1.04 -0.01 -5.95
N LYS A 107 -2.03 0.50 -6.69
CA LYS A 107 -2.08 0.39 -8.16
C LYS A 107 -0.96 1.19 -8.84
N LEU A 108 -0.66 2.41 -8.38
CA LEU A 108 0.44 3.25 -8.92
C LEU A 108 1.79 2.55 -8.76
N VAL A 109 2.04 2.01 -7.58
CA VAL A 109 3.27 1.29 -7.29
C VAL A 109 3.34 -0.02 -8.10
N ALA A 110 2.23 -0.75 -8.23
CA ALA A 110 2.16 -1.94 -9.07
C ALA A 110 2.38 -1.63 -10.56
N ALA A 111 1.92 -0.47 -11.05
CA ALA A 111 2.18 0.01 -12.40
C ALA A 111 3.66 0.37 -12.62
N GLY A 112 4.36 0.79 -11.57
CA GLY A 112 5.83 0.98 -11.58
C GLY A 112 6.63 -0.32 -11.53
N GLY A 113 5.98 -1.48 -11.37
CA GLY A 113 6.59 -2.81 -11.44
C GLY A 113 6.60 -3.57 -10.11
N GLU A 114 6.71 -4.90 -10.20
CA GLU A 114 6.64 -5.81 -9.04
C GLU A 114 7.74 -5.54 -7.99
N GLN A 115 8.94 -5.13 -8.43
CA GLN A 115 10.03 -4.79 -7.51
C GLN A 115 9.71 -3.55 -6.68
N LEU A 116 9.06 -2.55 -7.27
CA LEU A 116 8.64 -1.34 -6.59
C LEU A 116 7.51 -1.64 -5.61
N ALA A 117 6.56 -2.51 -5.99
CA ALA A 117 5.50 -3.01 -5.11
C ALA A 117 6.04 -3.76 -3.90
N ALA A 118 7.03 -4.64 -4.11
CA ALA A 118 7.68 -5.35 -3.03
C ALA A 118 8.41 -4.39 -2.05
N GLU A 119 9.14 -3.41 -2.58
CA GLU A 119 9.82 -2.39 -1.76
C GLU A 119 8.83 -1.49 -1.01
N PHE A 120 7.71 -1.11 -1.64
CA PHE A 120 6.65 -0.33 -1.00
C PHE A 120 6.04 -1.08 0.19
N THR A 121 5.63 -2.34 0.00
CA THR A 121 5.09 -3.16 1.09
C THR A 121 6.12 -3.38 2.19
N ARG A 122 7.41 -3.53 1.84
CA ARG A 122 8.48 -3.71 2.82
C ARG A 122 8.73 -2.48 3.69
N ARG A 123 8.64 -1.28 3.11
CA ARG A 123 8.96 -0.02 3.80
C ARG A 123 7.77 0.59 4.53
N LEU A 124 6.57 0.45 3.96
CA LEU A 124 5.38 1.17 4.40
C LEU A 124 4.26 0.24 4.93
N GLY A 125 4.34 -1.05 4.66
CA GLY A 125 3.40 -2.08 5.13
C GLY A 125 3.62 -2.54 6.56
#